data_AF-A0A4Q3EG75-F1
#
_entry.id   AF-A0A4Q3EG75-F1
#
_cell.length_a   1.000
_cell.length_b   1.000
_cell.length_c   1.000
_cell.angle_alpha   90.00
_cell.angle_beta   90.00
_cell.angle_gamma   90.00
#
_symmetry.space_group_name_H-M   'P 1'
#
loop_
_entity.id
_entity.type
_entity.pdbx_description
1 polymer ?
#
loop_
_entity_poly.entity_id
_entity_poly.type
_entity_poly.pdbx_seq_one_letter_code
_entity_poly.pdbx_strand_id
1 'polypeptide(L)'
;MYRKYIAKTVLLLTILLELCRINTVNAQMQPIKNDVFWCTSAKRPIYSQGGGIFKFPDPVTGTKKYYWYGVQYAEADRYRKNPAVTFTASSTFESVTCYSSTDLVNWTFEANVITKEELDKDRKTWLGRLGVAYVKELKKYALVVQHGNQVLFALSDTPTGKFIPHQEISMQHIIGTPNTGDQTVFTDEDTGKSYLIYSYGRGRNKIYVSEIGVKNGKVDLLDSKEVFHGEGREGNCMF
;
A
#
# COMPACT_ATOMS: atom_id res chain seq x y z
N MET A 1 19.62 -67.98 -1.98
CA MET A 1 19.83 -66.76 -1.16
C MET A 1 19.97 -65.49 -2.02
N TYR A 2 20.74 -65.53 -3.12
CA TYR A 2 21.03 -64.40 -4.03
C TYR A 2 19.80 -63.68 -4.67
N ARG A 3 18.76 -64.42 -5.11
CA ARG A 3 17.58 -63.83 -5.78
C ARG A 3 16.76 -62.88 -4.90
N LYS A 4 16.72 -63.09 -3.58
CA LYS A 4 15.98 -62.21 -2.64
C LYS A 4 16.66 -60.85 -2.43
N TYR A 5 17.99 -60.79 -2.54
CA TYR A 5 18.75 -59.54 -2.43
C TYR A 5 18.56 -58.68 -3.68
N ILE A 6 18.61 -59.29 -4.87
CA ILE A 6 18.37 -58.60 -6.15
C ILE A 6 16.98 -57.98 -6.19
N ALA A 7 15.94 -58.71 -5.76
CA ALA A 7 14.58 -58.19 -5.72
C ALA A 7 14.42 -56.98 -4.77
N LYS A 8 15.09 -57.00 -3.60
CA LYS A 8 15.09 -55.86 -2.66
C LYS A 8 15.84 -54.66 -3.20
N THR A 9 16.99 -54.87 -3.85
CA THR A 9 17.78 -53.79 -4.44
C THR A 9 17.06 -53.13 -5.62
N VAL A 10 16.40 -53.92 -6.47
CA VAL A 10 15.57 -53.39 -7.57
C VAL A 10 14.39 -52.58 -7.03
N LEU A 11 13.70 -53.08 -5.99
CA LEU A 11 12.59 -52.36 -5.37
C LEU A 11 13.03 -51.01 -4.75
N LEU A 12 14.20 -50.99 -4.09
CA LEU A 12 14.76 -49.77 -3.49
C LEU A 12 15.14 -48.74 -4.56
N LEU A 13 15.74 -49.19 -5.67
CA LEU A 13 16.07 -48.33 -6.82
C LEU A 13 14.82 -47.76 -7.49
N THR A 14 13.75 -48.54 -7.64
CA THR A 14 12.47 -48.02 -8.19
C THR A 14 11.82 -46.99 -7.28
N ILE A 15 11.91 -47.15 -5.95
CA ILE A 15 11.39 -46.15 -4.99
C ILE A 15 12.23 -44.86 -5.04
N LEU A 16 13.56 -44.97 -5.15
CA LEU A 16 14.46 -43.82 -5.32
C LEU A 16 14.24 -43.08 -6.64
N LEU A 17 13.97 -43.80 -7.74
CA LEU A 17 13.65 -43.21 -9.04
C LEU A 17 12.30 -42.47 -9.04
N GLU A 18 11.28 -43.00 -8.34
CA GLU A 18 10.00 -42.30 -8.16
C GLU A 18 10.12 -41.06 -7.24
N LEU A 19 10.99 -41.10 -6.22
CA LEU A 19 11.30 -39.94 -5.37
C LEU A 19 12.14 -38.87 -6.08
N CYS A 20 12.87 -39.24 -7.15
CA CYS A 20 13.64 -38.33 -7.99
C CYS A 20 12.84 -37.72 -9.14
N ARG A 21 11.51 -37.89 -9.20
CA ARG A 21 10.68 -37.08 -10.10
C ARG A 21 10.70 -35.62 -9.64
N ILE A 22 11.68 -34.88 -10.11
CA ILE A 22 11.69 -33.42 -10.05
C ILE A 22 10.51 -32.99 -10.93
N ASN A 23 9.37 -32.69 -10.30
CA ASN A 23 8.33 -31.94 -10.97
C ASN A 23 8.93 -30.56 -11.27
N THR A 24 9.42 -30.37 -12.49
CA THR A 24 9.66 -29.03 -13.03
C THR A 24 8.32 -28.34 -13.14
N VAL A 25 7.92 -27.69 -12.04
CA VAL A 25 6.82 -26.73 -12.05
C VAL A 25 7.36 -25.52 -12.79
N ASN A 26 7.08 -25.45 -14.09
CA ASN A 26 7.22 -24.20 -14.82
C ASN A 26 6.21 -23.24 -14.21
N ALA A 27 6.67 -22.36 -13.32
CA ALA A 27 5.90 -21.19 -12.91
C ALA A 27 5.68 -20.36 -14.18
N GLN A 28 4.52 -20.52 -14.80
CA GLN A 28 4.12 -19.68 -15.91
C GLN A 28 3.99 -18.27 -15.36
N MET A 29 4.86 -17.34 -15.80
CA MET A 29 4.68 -15.93 -15.50
C MET A 29 3.27 -15.55 -15.92
N GLN A 30 2.43 -15.18 -14.95
CA GLN A 30 1.11 -14.64 -15.22
C GLN A 30 1.31 -13.17 -15.56
N PRO A 31 1.11 -12.75 -16.82
CA PRO A 31 1.31 -11.36 -17.19
C PRO A 31 0.25 -10.50 -16.51
N ILE A 32 0.68 -9.32 -16.05
CA ILE A 32 -0.25 -8.28 -15.65
C ILE A 32 -1.04 -7.84 -16.88
N LYS A 33 -2.37 -7.91 -16.80
CA LYS A 33 -3.27 -7.44 -17.86
C LYS A 33 -3.89 -6.12 -17.46
N ASN A 34 -3.66 -5.09 -18.26
CA ASN A 34 -4.31 -3.79 -18.12
C ASN A 34 -5.78 -3.88 -18.54
N ASP A 35 -6.58 -2.92 -18.09
CA ASP A 35 -7.99 -2.75 -18.50
C ASP A 35 -8.88 -3.98 -18.22
N VAL A 36 -8.57 -4.68 -17.13
CA VAL A 36 -9.45 -5.73 -16.59
C VAL A 36 -9.59 -5.57 -15.09
N PHE A 37 -10.72 -6.01 -14.56
CA PHE A 37 -10.91 -6.02 -13.12
C PHE A 37 -10.01 -7.05 -12.44
N TRP A 38 -9.09 -6.58 -11.60
CA TRP A 38 -8.19 -7.46 -10.87
C TRP A 38 -8.89 -8.14 -9.69
N CYS A 39 -8.39 -9.33 -9.36
CA CYS A 39 -8.80 -10.12 -8.21
C CYS A 39 -7.56 -10.66 -7.50
N THR A 40 -7.71 -10.85 -6.19
CA THR A 40 -6.79 -11.64 -5.36
C THR A 40 -6.73 -13.10 -5.83
N SER A 41 -5.75 -13.84 -5.33
CA SER A 41 -5.62 -15.29 -5.56
C SER A 41 -6.86 -16.06 -5.09
N ALA A 42 -7.55 -15.55 -4.06
CA ALA A 42 -8.85 -16.07 -3.57
C ALA A 42 -10.06 -15.60 -4.40
N LYS A 43 -9.84 -15.06 -5.61
CA LYS A 43 -10.87 -14.56 -6.54
C LYS A 43 -11.76 -13.43 -5.99
N ARG A 44 -11.32 -12.75 -4.93
CA ARG A 44 -11.98 -11.54 -4.40
C ARG A 44 -11.52 -10.29 -5.17
N PRO A 45 -12.42 -9.33 -5.48
CA PRO A 45 -12.04 -8.05 -6.07
C PRO A 45 -10.91 -7.34 -5.32
N ILE A 46 -10.04 -6.65 -6.08
CA ILE A 46 -9.08 -5.70 -5.51
C ILE A 46 -9.65 -4.29 -5.61
N TYR A 47 -9.69 -3.59 -4.49
CA TYR A 47 -10.06 -2.18 -4.39
C TYR A 47 -8.94 -1.46 -3.65
N SER A 48 -8.14 -0.67 -4.36
CA SER A 48 -6.93 -0.04 -3.82
C SER A 48 -6.64 1.27 -4.56
N GLN A 49 -7.63 2.16 -4.64
CA GLN A 49 -7.55 3.40 -5.38
C GLN A 49 -6.69 4.45 -4.65
N GLY A 50 -5.90 5.22 -5.40
CA GLY A 50 -5.20 6.40 -4.86
C GLY A 50 -4.23 6.10 -3.72
N GLY A 51 -3.61 4.92 -3.72
CA GLY A 51 -2.58 4.52 -2.75
C GLY A 51 -1.28 4.10 -3.42
N GLY A 52 -0.58 3.12 -2.83
CA GLY A 52 0.76 2.72 -3.27
C GLY A 52 1.18 1.33 -2.80
N ILE A 53 2.29 0.84 -3.35
CA ILE A 53 2.91 -0.44 -3.01
C ILE A 53 4.21 -0.17 -2.27
N PHE A 54 4.36 -0.77 -1.08
CA PHE A 54 5.50 -0.57 -0.19
C PHE A 54 6.10 -1.92 0.17
N LYS A 55 7.40 -1.95 0.44
CA LYS A 55 8.11 -3.18 0.80
C LYS A 55 8.49 -3.16 2.28
N PHE A 56 7.88 -4.03 3.06
CA PHE A 56 8.09 -4.13 4.51
C PHE A 56 8.43 -5.56 4.91
N PRO A 57 9.13 -5.77 6.04
CA PRO A 57 9.29 -7.11 6.59
C PRO A 57 7.92 -7.65 7.02
N ASP A 58 7.65 -8.89 6.66
CA ASP A 58 6.50 -9.62 7.15
C ASP A 58 6.62 -9.80 8.68
N PRO A 59 5.56 -9.50 9.46
CA PRO A 59 5.65 -9.44 10.93
C PRO A 59 5.89 -10.81 11.58
N VAL A 60 5.66 -11.92 10.85
CA VAL A 60 5.87 -13.28 11.35
C VAL A 60 7.23 -13.82 10.92
N THR A 61 7.55 -13.68 9.64
CA THR A 61 8.74 -14.31 9.03
C THR A 61 9.95 -13.38 8.92
N GLY A 62 9.76 -12.07 9.06
CA GLY A 62 10.80 -11.05 8.83
C GLY A 62 11.21 -10.86 7.36
N THR A 63 10.68 -11.68 6.45
CA THR A 63 11.03 -11.61 5.02
C THR A 63 10.34 -10.41 4.38
N LYS A 64 11.07 -9.63 3.57
CA LYS A 64 10.49 -8.49 2.86
C LYS A 64 9.39 -8.94 1.89
N LYS A 65 8.19 -8.37 2.02
CA LYS A 65 7.00 -8.61 1.19
C LYS A 65 6.47 -7.27 0.66
N TYR A 66 5.80 -7.30 -0.47
CA TYR A 66 5.10 -6.12 -1.00
C TYR A 66 3.73 -6.00 -0.34
N TYR A 67 3.36 -4.78 0.05
CA TYR A 67 2.08 -4.42 0.63
C TYR A 67 1.46 -3.31 -0.19
N TRP A 68 0.27 -3.54 -0.75
CA TRP A 68 -0.48 -2.58 -1.53
C TRP A 68 -1.62 -2.02 -0.70
N TYR A 69 -1.52 -0.73 -0.40
CA TYR A 69 -2.54 0.02 0.31
C TYR A 69 -3.28 0.93 -0.65
N GLY A 70 -4.56 1.13 -0.40
CA GLY A 70 -5.37 2.06 -1.17
C GLY A 70 -6.78 2.15 -0.63
N VAL A 71 -7.53 3.12 -1.12
CA VAL A 71 -8.89 3.35 -0.65
C VAL A 71 -9.85 2.46 -1.41
N GLN A 72 -10.79 1.84 -0.70
CA GLN A 72 -12.02 1.35 -1.30
C GLN A 72 -13.09 2.44 -1.21
N TYR A 73 -13.60 2.86 -2.36
CA TYR A 73 -14.81 3.68 -2.45
C TYR A 73 -16.04 2.81 -2.74
N ALA A 74 -17.19 3.14 -2.17
CA ALA A 74 -18.44 2.40 -2.42
C ALA A 74 -18.80 2.36 -3.92
N GLU A 75 -18.52 3.44 -4.64
CA GLU A 75 -18.74 3.56 -6.09
C GLU A 75 -17.88 2.59 -6.91
N ALA A 76 -16.72 2.16 -6.40
CA ALA A 76 -15.86 1.21 -7.11
C ALA A 76 -16.55 -0.16 -7.29
N ASP A 77 -17.28 -0.61 -6.27
CA ASP A 77 -18.04 -1.86 -6.35
C ASP A 77 -19.23 -1.74 -7.32
N ARG A 78 -19.89 -0.58 -7.32
CA ARG A 78 -21.00 -0.27 -8.25
C ARG A 78 -20.52 -0.20 -9.69
N TYR A 79 -19.39 0.47 -9.93
CA TYR A 79 -18.75 0.55 -11.25
C TYR A 79 -18.33 -0.83 -11.75
N ARG A 80 -17.79 -1.68 -10.87
CA ARG A 80 -17.44 -3.06 -11.21
C ARG A 80 -18.64 -3.88 -11.66
N LYS A 81 -19.82 -3.66 -11.08
CA LYS A 81 -21.07 -4.33 -11.47
C LYS A 81 -21.62 -3.84 -12.81
N ASN A 82 -21.44 -2.55 -13.14
CA ASN A 82 -21.84 -1.98 -14.41
C ASN A 82 -20.86 -0.88 -14.87
N PRO A 83 -19.83 -1.21 -15.67
CA PRO A 83 -18.80 -0.25 -16.07
C PRO A 83 -19.27 0.77 -17.13
N ALA A 84 -20.50 0.64 -17.65
CA ALA A 84 -21.09 1.63 -18.54
C ALA A 84 -21.61 2.88 -17.80
N VAL A 85 -21.64 2.87 -16.47
CA VAL A 85 -22.15 3.96 -15.64
C VAL A 85 -21.01 4.62 -14.87
N THR A 86 -20.77 5.90 -15.12
CA THR A 86 -19.80 6.71 -14.37
C THR A 86 -20.46 7.41 -13.19
N PHE A 87 -19.87 7.27 -12.00
CA PHE A 87 -20.32 7.97 -10.79
C PHE A 87 -19.46 9.22 -10.58
N THR A 88 -20.00 10.40 -10.89
CA THR A 88 -19.24 11.67 -10.86
C THR A 88 -19.51 12.53 -9.63
N ALA A 89 -20.57 12.23 -8.87
CA ALA A 89 -21.03 13.07 -7.77
C ALA A 89 -20.52 12.63 -6.39
N SER A 90 -19.92 11.45 -6.26
CA SER A 90 -19.53 10.89 -4.96
C SER A 90 -18.29 10.00 -5.04
N SER A 91 -17.55 9.99 -3.94
CA SER A 91 -16.44 9.06 -3.67
C SER A 91 -16.53 8.69 -2.19
N THR A 92 -17.50 7.85 -1.85
CA THR A 92 -17.83 7.51 -0.48
C THR A 92 -16.77 6.54 0.06
N PHE A 93 -16.03 7.00 1.08
CA PHE A 93 -15.03 6.20 1.76
C PHE A 93 -15.66 4.99 2.45
N GLU A 94 -15.11 3.80 2.22
CA GLU A 94 -15.49 2.57 2.94
C GLU A 94 -14.34 2.06 3.82
N SER A 95 -13.15 1.95 3.25
CA SER A 95 -11.96 1.52 3.99
C SER A 95 -10.67 1.90 3.28
N VAL A 96 -9.55 1.88 4.01
CA VAL A 96 -8.24 1.63 3.40
C VAL A 96 -7.98 0.14 3.45
N THR A 97 -7.80 -0.47 2.30
CA THR A 97 -7.48 -1.89 2.15
C THR A 97 -5.97 -2.10 2.17
N CYS A 98 -5.54 -3.31 2.55
CA CYS A 98 -4.17 -3.77 2.42
C CYS A 98 -4.18 -5.15 1.77
N TYR A 99 -3.41 -5.28 0.69
CA TYR A 99 -3.08 -6.54 0.06
C TYR A 99 -1.59 -6.78 0.17
N SER A 100 -1.17 -8.03 0.00
CA SER A 100 0.25 -8.37 -0.02
C SER A 100 0.62 -9.33 -1.13
N SER A 101 1.88 -9.30 -1.54
CA SER A 101 2.41 -10.16 -2.60
C SER A 101 3.92 -10.35 -2.45
N THR A 102 4.43 -11.47 -2.95
CA THR A 102 5.87 -11.74 -3.09
C THR A 102 6.36 -11.57 -4.54
N ASP A 103 5.44 -11.48 -5.51
CA ASP A 103 5.75 -11.48 -6.94
C ASP A 103 5.07 -10.32 -7.71
N LEU A 104 4.36 -9.44 -7.02
CA LEU A 104 3.58 -8.30 -7.56
C LEU A 104 2.42 -8.68 -8.48
N VAL A 105 2.13 -9.98 -8.62
CA VAL A 105 1.09 -10.51 -9.51
C VAL A 105 -0.02 -11.19 -8.70
N ASN A 106 0.37 -12.04 -7.75
CA ASN A 106 -0.54 -12.77 -6.89
C ASN A 106 -0.72 -12.00 -5.59
N TRP A 107 -1.91 -11.42 -5.44
CA TRP A 107 -2.26 -10.60 -4.28
C TRP A 107 -3.14 -11.37 -3.30
N THR A 108 -2.78 -11.31 -2.03
CA THR A 108 -3.58 -11.80 -0.90
C THR A 108 -4.18 -10.61 -0.17
N PHE A 109 -5.47 -10.64 0.11
CA PHE A 109 -6.09 -9.64 0.99
C PHE A 109 -5.64 -9.89 2.42
N GLU A 110 -5.09 -8.86 3.07
CA GLU A 110 -4.63 -8.92 4.44
C GLU A 110 -5.69 -8.34 5.39
N ALA A 111 -6.08 -7.07 5.19
CA ALA A 111 -6.99 -6.38 6.09
C ALA A 111 -7.62 -5.13 5.46
N ASN A 112 -8.72 -4.68 6.06
CA ASN A 112 -9.11 -3.28 6.01
C ASN A 112 -8.37 -2.60 7.17
N VAL A 113 -7.31 -1.86 6.85
CA VAL A 113 -6.39 -1.30 7.83
C VAL A 113 -6.93 -0.01 8.47
N ILE A 114 -7.85 0.67 7.79
CA ILE A 114 -8.71 1.73 8.34
C ILE A 114 -10.12 1.50 7.83
N THR A 115 -11.15 1.66 8.67
CA THR A 115 -12.56 1.54 8.27
C THR A 115 -13.30 2.87 8.38
N LYS A 116 -14.40 3.03 7.62
CA LYS A 116 -15.28 4.21 7.77
C LYS A 116 -15.77 4.37 9.20
N GLU A 117 -16.06 3.29 9.92
CA GLU A 117 -16.53 3.36 11.31
C GLU A 117 -15.48 3.95 12.25
N GLU A 118 -14.20 3.89 11.90
CA GLU A 118 -13.12 4.49 12.68
C GLU A 118 -13.00 6.00 12.46
N LEU A 119 -13.27 6.49 11.25
CA LEU A 119 -13.07 7.90 10.87
C LEU A 119 -14.36 8.74 10.86
N ASP A 120 -15.50 8.13 10.52
CA ASP A 120 -16.79 8.82 10.39
C ASP A 120 -17.38 9.28 11.74
N LYS A 121 -16.80 8.86 12.86
CA LYS A 121 -17.24 9.27 14.20
C LYS A 121 -17.17 10.79 14.39
N ASP A 122 -16.14 11.40 13.82
CA ASP A 122 -15.85 12.82 14.00
C ASP A 122 -16.33 13.65 12.79
N ARG A 123 -16.08 13.17 11.57
CA ARG A 123 -16.42 13.89 10.34
C ARG A 123 -16.39 12.98 9.12
N LYS A 124 -17.51 12.90 8.39
CA LYS A 124 -17.55 12.28 7.06
C LYS A 124 -16.89 13.20 6.03
N THR A 125 -15.81 12.75 5.41
CA THR A 125 -15.13 13.51 4.35
C THR A 125 -14.41 12.59 3.37
N TRP A 126 -13.90 13.17 2.28
CA TRP A 126 -13.12 12.44 1.30
C TRP A 126 -11.74 12.08 1.87
N LEU A 127 -11.27 10.88 1.54
CA LEU A 127 -9.96 10.37 1.93
C LEU A 127 -9.28 9.78 0.70
N GLY A 128 -8.00 10.07 0.48
CA GLY A 128 -7.25 9.54 -0.65
C GLY A 128 -5.80 10.02 -0.71
N ARG A 129 -5.06 9.53 -1.71
CA ARG A 129 -3.63 9.85 -1.92
C ARG A 129 -2.80 9.48 -0.71
N LEU A 130 -2.80 8.19 -0.40
CA LEU A 130 -2.15 7.65 0.79
C LEU A 130 -0.81 7.00 0.48
N GLY A 131 0.02 6.93 1.51
CA GLY A 131 1.18 6.04 1.54
C GLY A 131 1.51 5.61 2.97
N VAL A 132 2.41 4.64 3.10
CA VAL A 132 2.83 4.10 4.39
C VAL A 132 4.35 4.23 4.54
N ALA A 133 4.79 4.72 5.69
CA ALA A 133 6.18 4.85 6.08
C ALA A 133 6.43 4.04 7.36
N TYR A 134 7.62 3.46 7.52
CA TYR A 134 8.03 2.90 8.82
C TYR A 134 8.84 3.95 9.59
N VAL A 135 8.30 4.43 10.70
CA VAL A 135 8.93 5.44 11.55
C VAL A 135 9.79 4.74 12.60
N LYS A 136 11.10 4.62 12.31
CA LYS A 136 12.08 3.87 13.12
C LYS A 136 12.09 4.29 14.59
N GLU A 137 12.00 5.59 14.86
CA GLU A 137 12.05 6.15 16.22
C GLU A 137 10.91 5.63 17.12
N LEU A 138 9.69 5.55 16.58
CA LEU A 138 8.52 5.05 17.33
C LEU A 138 8.29 3.55 17.13
N LYS A 139 9.00 2.92 16.19
CA LYS A 139 8.79 1.53 15.76
C LYS A 139 7.34 1.28 15.32
N LYS A 140 6.78 2.22 14.57
CA LYS A 140 5.40 2.17 14.07
C LYS A 140 5.38 2.34 12.56
N TYR A 141 4.37 1.75 11.93
CA TYR A 141 3.97 2.07 10.57
C TYR A 141 3.05 3.28 10.63
N ALA A 142 3.38 4.32 9.87
CA ALA A 142 2.59 5.53 9.72
C ALA A 142 1.94 5.55 8.35
N LEU A 143 0.61 5.50 8.31
CA LEU A 143 -0.17 5.79 7.13
C LEU A 143 -0.40 7.30 7.07
N VAL A 144 0.00 7.92 5.97
CA VAL A 144 -0.15 9.35 5.70
C VAL A 144 -1.14 9.51 4.56
N VAL A 145 -2.21 10.27 4.78
CA VAL A 145 -3.32 10.37 3.81
C VAL A 145 -3.97 11.74 3.84
N GLN A 146 -4.54 12.18 2.72
CA GLN A 146 -5.41 13.34 2.75
C GLN A 146 -6.75 12.99 3.39
N HIS A 147 -7.24 13.87 4.26
CA HIS A 147 -8.52 13.72 4.91
C HIS A 147 -9.27 15.05 4.86
N GLY A 148 -10.18 15.15 3.89
CA GLY A 148 -10.82 16.39 3.51
C GLY A 148 -9.79 17.43 3.04
N ASN A 149 -9.66 18.51 3.80
CA ASN A 149 -8.72 19.59 3.53
C ASN A 149 -7.48 19.55 4.43
N GLN A 150 -7.15 18.42 5.04
CA GLN A 150 -6.03 18.25 5.96
C GLN A 150 -5.25 16.97 5.64
N VAL A 151 -4.13 16.74 6.34
CA VAL A 151 -3.35 15.50 6.26
C VAL A 151 -3.50 14.72 7.56
N LEU A 152 -3.97 13.49 7.47
CA LEU A 152 -4.11 12.55 8.57
C LEU A 152 -2.91 11.60 8.61
N PHE A 153 -2.35 11.44 9.81
CA PHE A 153 -1.42 10.39 10.21
C PHE A 153 -2.16 9.38 11.09
N ALA A 154 -2.10 8.12 10.72
CA ALA A 154 -2.57 7.00 11.52
C ALA A 154 -1.44 6.00 11.74
N LEU A 155 -1.40 5.32 12.89
CA LEU A 155 -0.29 4.44 13.28
C LEU A 155 -0.74 3.00 13.50
N SER A 156 0.13 2.05 13.14
CA SER A 156 -0.01 0.65 13.50
C SER A 156 1.32 0.03 13.92
N ASP A 157 1.26 -1.05 14.70
CA ASP A 157 2.43 -1.86 15.10
C ASP A 157 2.94 -2.76 13.97
N THR A 158 2.07 -3.12 13.04
CA THR A 158 2.38 -4.06 11.96
C THR A 158 1.90 -3.50 10.61
N PRO A 159 2.45 -3.95 9.47
CA PRO A 159 2.03 -3.42 8.17
C PRO A 159 0.57 -3.75 7.84
N THR A 160 0.00 -4.80 8.43
CA THR A 160 -1.37 -5.27 8.18
C THR A 160 -2.33 -5.02 9.34
N GLY A 161 -1.84 -4.44 10.43
CA GLY A 161 -2.64 -4.14 11.60
C GLY A 161 -3.64 -3.02 11.34
N LYS A 162 -4.55 -2.83 12.28
CA LYS A 162 -5.42 -1.66 12.30
C LYS A 162 -4.60 -0.40 12.55
N PHE A 163 -4.79 0.62 11.72
CA PHE A 163 -4.15 1.92 11.86
C PHE A 163 -5.08 2.85 12.63
N ILE A 164 -4.58 3.38 13.75
CA ILE A 164 -5.36 4.25 14.64
C ILE A 164 -4.98 5.71 14.35
N PRO A 165 -5.96 6.61 14.14
CA PRO A 165 -5.69 8.05 14.01
C PRO A 165 -4.79 8.57 15.12
N HIS A 166 -3.73 9.26 14.73
CA HIS A 166 -2.68 9.74 15.65
C HIS A 166 -2.58 11.26 15.64
N GLN A 167 -2.63 11.86 14.45
CA GLN A 167 -2.55 13.31 14.27
C GLN A 167 -3.20 13.71 12.94
N GLU A 168 -3.91 14.84 12.92
CA GLU A 168 -4.37 15.47 11.68
C GLU A 168 -3.83 16.91 11.66
N ILE A 169 -3.16 17.30 10.57
CA ILE A 169 -2.52 18.61 10.44
C ILE A 169 -3.10 19.42 9.30
N SER A 170 -3.17 20.72 9.52
CA SER A 170 -3.30 21.71 8.46
C SER A 170 -1.93 22.08 7.92
N MET A 171 -1.77 22.03 6.61
CA MET A 171 -0.56 22.43 5.90
C MET A 171 -0.41 23.96 5.77
N GLN A 172 -1.35 24.74 6.36
CA GLN A 172 -1.43 26.19 6.18
C GLN A 172 -0.14 26.91 6.60
N HIS A 173 0.47 26.49 7.70
CA HIS A 173 1.71 27.07 8.21
C HIS A 173 2.98 26.49 7.55
N ILE A 174 2.84 25.45 6.74
CA ILE A 174 3.96 24.78 6.05
C ILE A 174 4.07 25.31 4.62
N ILE A 175 2.95 25.37 3.89
CA ILE A 175 2.95 25.76 2.46
C ILE A 175 1.91 26.82 2.11
N GLY A 176 1.08 27.29 3.04
CA GLY A 176 0.10 28.35 2.78
C GLY A 176 -1.29 27.87 2.30
N THR A 177 -1.55 26.56 2.27
CA THR A 177 -2.87 25.95 2.07
C THR A 177 -3.13 24.90 3.15
N PRO A 178 -4.38 24.65 3.57
CA PRO A 178 -4.64 23.69 4.64
C PRO A 178 -4.41 22.23 4.21
N ASN A 179 -4.58 21.92 2.92
CA ASN A 179 -4.29 20.61 2.35
C ASN A 179 -2.97 20.60 1.60
N THR A 180 -2.53 19.38 1.30
CA THR A 180 -1.65 19.12 0.16
C THR A 180 -2.48 19.13 -1.14
N GLY A 181 -1.85 19.40 -2.29
CA GLY A 181 -2.43 19.15 -3.60
C GLY A 181 -2.44 17.64 -3.89
N ASP A 182 -1.66 17.17 -4.85
CA ASP A 182 -1.39 15.73 -4.94
C ASP A 182 -0.30 15.35 -3.95
N GLN A 183 -0.31 14.13 -3.41
CA GLN A 183 0.74 13.66 -2.51
C GLN A 183 1.06 12.18 -2.71
N THR A 184 2.30 11.79 -2.36
CA THR A 184 2.76 10.40 -2.30
C THR A 184 3.84 10.24 -1.22
N VAL A 185 4.04 9.00 -0.75
CA VAL A 185 5.15 8.65 0.15
C VAL A 185 6.25 7.98 -0.64
N PHE A 186 7.48 8.48 -0.48
CA PHE A 186 8.71 7.86 -0.98
C PHE A 186 9.54 7.39 0.21
N THR A 187 10.22 6.25 0.09
CA THR A 187 11.20 5.80 1.08
C THR A 187 12.52 5.55 0.37
N ASP A 188 13.54 6.28 0.79
CA ASP A 188 14.89 6.08 0.35
C ASP A 188 15.41 4.76 0.95
N GLU A 189 15.74 3.79 0.10
CA GLU A 189 16.18 2.46 0.54
C GLU A 189 17.57 2.48 1.20
N ASP A 190 18.41 3.45 0.85
CA ASP A 190 19.79 3.55 1.36
C ASP A 190 19.81 4.07 2.80
N THR A 191 19.00 5.08 3.09
CA THR A 191 18.91 5.68 4.43
C THR A 191 17.78 5.07 5.27
N GLY A 192 16.78 4.48 4.62
CA GLY A 192 15.51 4.07 5.21
C GLY A 192 14.70 5.23 5.77
N LYS A 193 14.92 6.46 5.26
CA LYS A 193 14.11 7.64 5.57
C LYS A 193 12.93 7.70 4.61
N SER A 194 11.78 8.11 5.13
CA SER A 194 10.57 8.30 4.33
C SER A 194 10.26 9.78 4.18
N TYR A 195 9.72 10.14 3.02
CA TYR A 195 9.40 11.51 2.64
C TYR A 195 7.98 11.58 2.10
N LEU A 196 7.27 12.65 2.45
CA LEU A 196 6.04 13.04 1.76
C LEU A 196 6.43 13.98 0.61
N ILE A 197 6.05 13.60 -0.61
CA ILE A 197 6.18 14.45 -1.80
C ILE A 197 4.80 15.00 -2.10
N TYR A 198 4.63 16.32 -2.12
CA TYR A 198 3.30 16.92 -2.20
C TYR A 198 3.25 18.26 -2.92
N SER A 199 2.12 18.55 -3.57
CA SER A 199 1.94 19.81 -4.29
C SER A 199 1.36 20.90 -3.38
N TYR A 200 1.48 22.15 -3.82
CA TYR A 200 0.68 23.25 -3.31
C TYR A 200 -0.82 22.97 -3.52
N GLY A 201 -1.62 23.21 -2.49
CA GLY A 201 -3.05 22.84 -2.45
C GLY A 201 -3.94 23.51 -3.49
N ARG A 202 -3.44 24.54 -4.18
CA ARG A 202 -4.15 25.29 -5.24
C ARG A 202 -3.27 25.39 -6.47
N GLY A 203 -3.82 25.11 -7.66
CA GLY A 203 -3.09 25.20 -8.95
C GLY A 203 -1.95 24.20 -9.16
N ARG A 204 -1.45 23.54 -8.10
CA ARG A 204 -0.37 22.54 -8.13
C ARG A 204 0.90 23.02 -8.85
N ASN A 205 1.13 24.32 -8.85
CA ASN A 205 2.24 25.00 -9.51
C ASN A 205 3.55 24.92 -8.72
N LYS A 206 3.53 24.32 -7.52
CA LYS A 206 4.70 24.11 -6.67
C LYS A 206 4.67 22.70 -6.07
N ILE A 207 5.84 22.08 -5.93
CA ILE A 207 6.01 20.76 -5.30
C ILE A 207 7.01 20.90 -4.16
N TYR A 208 6.70 20.21 -3.07
CA TYR A 208 7.44 20.19 -1.83
C TYR A 208 7.84 18.76 -1.46
N VAL A 209 8.90 18.67 -0.68
CA VAL A 209 9.38 17.43 -0.06
C VAL A 209 9.55 17.70 1.44
N SER A 210 8.99 16.83 2.26
CA SER A 210 9.23 16.83 3.71
C SER A 210 9.56 15.43 4.21
N GLU A 211 10.54 15.31 5.10
CA GLU A 211 10.80 14.06 5.81
C GLU A 211 9.61 13.73 6.73
N ILE A 212 9.17 12.47 6.71
CA ILE A 212 8.18 11.93 7.65
C ILE A 212 8.97 11.43 8.86
N GLY A 213 8.81 12.11 9.99
CA GLY A 213 9.61 11.87 11.19
C GLY A 213 8.80 12.10 12.46
N VAL A 214 9.49 12.39 13.56
CA VAL A 214 8.87 12.68 14.86
C VAL A 214 9.13 14.13 15.25
N LYS A 215 8.07 14.85 15.61
CA LYS A 215 8.11 16.21 16.14
C LYS A 215 7.24 16.27 17.38
N ASN A 216 7.79 16.76 18.49
CA ASN A 216 7.08 16.85 19.78
C ASN A 216 6.46 15.50 20.22
N GLY A 217 7.17 14.38 19.97
CA GLY A 217 6.72 13.03 20.32
C GLY A 217 5.62 12.45 19.44
N LYS A 218 5.26 13.11 18.33
CA LYS A 218 4.25 12.64 17.38
C LYS A 218 4.84 12.48 15.98
N VAL A 219 4.35 11.49 15.22
CA VAL A 219 4.64 11.44 13.78
C VAL A 219 4.10 12.70 13.11
N ASP A 220 4.98 13.36 12.35
CA ASP A 220 4.71 14.62 11.69
C ASP A 220 5.60 14.79 10.45
N LEU A 221 5.43 15.90 9.74
CA LEU A 221 6.36 16.38 8.74
C LEU A 221 7.42 17.27 9.41
N LEU A 222 8.68 17.01 9.08
CA LEU A 222 9.81 17.82 9.54
C LEU A 222 9.98 19.06 8.65
N ASP A 223 11.18 19.28 8.11
CA ASP A 223 11.45 20.42 7.23
C ASP A 223 10.76 20.25 5.88
N SER A 224 10.21 21.35 5.35
CA SER A 224 9.58 21.41 4.03
C SER A 224 10.47 22.15 3.05
N LYS A 225 10.82 21.50 1.94
CA LYS A 225 11.62 22.08 0.86
C LYS A 225 10.81 22.16 -0.43
N GLU A 226 10.68 23.36 -0.99
CA GLU A 226 10.19 23.53 -2.37
C GLU A 226 11.24 23.01 -3.35
N VAL A 227 10.85 22.09 -4.22
CA VAL A 227 11.72 21.44 -5.22
C VAL A 227 11.30 21.75 -6.66
N PHE A 228 10.12 22.33 -6.85
CA PHE A 228 9.63 22.74 -8.15
C PHE A 228 8.70 23.94 -8.02
N HIS A 229 8.79 24.84 -8.99
CA HIS A 229 7.85 25.92 -9.24
C HIS A 229 7.70 26.11 -10.75
N GLY A 230 6.48 26.05 -11.27
CA GLY A 230 6.19 26.30 -12.67
C GLY A 230 4.73 26.04 -13.00
N GLU A 231 4.44 25.61 -14.22
CA GLU A 231 3.10 25.16 -14.58
C GLU A 231 2.62 24.01 -13.68
N GLY A 232 1.31 23.95 -13.44
CA GLY A 232 0.68 22.98 -12.56
C GLY A 232 1.04 21.53 -12.93
N ARG A 233 1.48 20.74 -11.94
CA ARG A 233 1.75 19.29 -12.09
C ARG A 233 0.93 18.48 -11.08
N GLU A 234 0.25 17.46 -11.56
CA GLU A 234 -0.51 16.50 -10.75
C GLU A 234 0.11 15.10 -10.85
N GLY A 235 -0.31 14.18 -9.99
CA GLY A 235 0.16 12.79 -9.99
C GLY A 235 1.59 12.62 -9.46
N ASN A 236 1.95 13.32 -8.39
CA ASN A 236 3.31 13.24 -7.83
C ASN A 236 3.76 11.79 -7.57
N CYS A 237 4.94 11.44 -8.08
CA CYS A 237 5.60 10.17 -7.85
C CYS A 237 7.12 10.40 -7.78
N MET A 238 7.80 9.72 -6.85
CA MET A 238 9.25 9.73 -6.71
C MET A 238 9.71 8.29 -6.46
N PHE A 239 10.82 7.89 -7.08
CA PHE A 239 11.38 6.55 -7.07
C PHE A 239 12.90 6.61 -7.08
#